data_AF-A0A1V4W3L3-F1
#
_entry.id   AF-A0A1V4W3L3-F1
#
_cell.length_a   1.000
_cell.length_b   1.000
_cell.length_c   1.000
_cell.angle_alpha   90.00
_cell.angle_beta   90.00
_cell.angle_gamma   90.00
#
_symmetry.space_group_name_H-M   'P 1'
#
loop_
_entity.id
_entity.type
_entity.pdbx_description
1 polymer ?
#
loop_
_entity_poly.entity_id
_entity_poly.type
_entity_poly.pdbx_seq_one_letter_code
_entity_poly.pdbx_strand_id
1 'polypeptide(L)' 'MCYATIAMVTNYAAGISPTNLTHQEVLDMMVMNSENIRKLLMQAVVWIDPERACVCHHAIDPLR' A
#
# COMPACT_ATOMS: atom_id res chain seq x y z
N MET A 1 8.20 9.41 -11.71
CA MET A 1 7.89 9.25 -10.26
C MET A 1 8.06 7.79 -9.87
N CYS A 2 8.84 7.48 -8.85
CA CYS A 2 8.96 6.11 -8.31
C CYS A 2 7.81 5.85 -7.34
N TYR A 3 6.75 5.19 -7.82
CA TYR A 3 5.49 5.00 -7.10
C TYR A 3 5.28 3.54 -6.70
N ALA A 4 4.79 3.32 -5.49
CA ALA A 4 4.40 2.01 -4.99
C ALA A 4 3.18 2.17 -4.06
N THR A 5 2.41 1.10 -3.88
CA THR A 5 1.22 1.08 -3.03
C THR A 5 1.38 0.07 -1.91
N ILE A 6 1.09 0.50 -0.68
CA ILE A 6 0.89 -0.40 0.46
C ILE A 6 -0.61 -0.59 0.61
N ALA A 7 -1.07 -1.81 0.38
CA ALA A 7 -2.48 -2.18 0.52
C ALA A 7 -2.69 -3.00 1.79
N MET A 8 -3.87 -2.85 2.39
CA MET A 8 -4.32 -3.63 3.53
C MET A 8 -5.47 -4.52 3.09
N VAL A 9 -5.40 -5.80 3.39
CA VAL A 9 -6.55 -6.70 3.21
C VAL A 9 -7.53 -6.46 4.35
N THR A 10 -8.73 -5.98 4.02
CA THR A 10 -9.77 -5.64 5.00
C THR A 10 -10.91 -6.65 5.04
N ASN A 11 -11.13 -7.43 3.99
CA ASN A 11 -12.03 -8.59 3.97
C ASN A 11 -11.72 -9.47 2.74
N TYR A 12 -12.51 -10.53 2.57
CA TYR A 12 -12.37 -11.48 1.46
C TYR A 12 -13.16 -11.11 0.19
N ALA A 13 -13.62 -9.88 0.01
CA ALA A 13 -14.40 -9.46 -1.17
C ALA A 13 -15.66 -10.32 -1.47
N ALA A 14 -16.58 -9.78 -2.27
CA ALA A 14 -17.86 -10.44 -2.53
C ALA A 14 -17.71 -11.74 -3.34
N GLY A 15 -16.62 -11.88 -4.11
CA GLY A 15 -16.36 -13.05 -4.94
C GLY A 15 -15.70 -14.24 -4.23
N ILE A 16 -15.28 -14.07 -2.97
CA ILE A 16 -14.61 -15.14 -2.19
C ILE A 16 -15.36 -15.40 -0.88
N SER A 17 -15.95 -14.37 -0.28
CA SER A 17 -16.70 -14.52 0.97
C SER A 17 -17.95 -15.40 0.80
N PRO A 18 -18.18 -16.40 1.66
CA PRO A 18 -19.42 -17.19 1.67
C PRO A 18 -20.61 -16.41 2.27
N THR A 19 -20.36 -15.25 2.87
CA THR A 19 -21.35 -14.40 3.54
C THR A 19 -21.34 -12.97 2.98
N ASN A 20 -22.47 -12.26 3.14
CA ASN A 20 -22.56 -10.84 2.78
C ASN A 20 -21.55 -10.01 3.55
N LEU A 21 -20.91 -9.08 2.86
CA LEU A 21 -19.93 -8.17 3.44
C LEU A 21 -20.59 -6.96 4.07
N THR A 22 -19.93 -6.39 5.08
CA THR A 22 -20.37 -5.15 5.71
C THR A 22 -19.27 -4.08 5.68
N HIS A 23 -19.69 -2.82 5.70
CA HIS A 23 -18.75 -1.71 5.85
C HIS A 23 -18.05 -1.74 7.22
N GLN A 24 -18.71 -2.29 8.25
CA GLN A 24 -18.15 -2.38 9.60
C GLN A 24 -16.92 -3.31 9.64
N GLU A 25 -16.96 -4.45 8.95
CA GLU A 25 -15.81 -5.36 8.83
C GLU A 25 -14.56 -4.64 8.31
N VAL A 26 -14.75 -3.74 7.33
CA VAL A 26 -13.65 -2.94 6.78
C VAL A 26 -13.09 -2.00 7.83
N LEU A 27 -13.94 -1.28 8.55
CA LEU A 27 -13.52 -0.35 9.60
C LEU A 27 -12.76 -1.07 10.73
N ASP A 28 -13.28 -2.21 11.18
CA ASP A 28 -12.67 -2.99 12.26
C ASP A 28 -11.27 -3.47 11.86
N MET A 29 -11.13 -4.01 10.62
CA MET A 29 -9.84 -4.43 10.10
C MET A 29 -8.88 -3.26 9.87
N MET A 30 -9.37 -2.10 9.46
CA MET A 30 -8.55 -0.89 9.34
C MET A 30 -8.04 -0.40 10.68
N VAL A 31 -8.88 -0.38 11.72
CA VAL A 31 -8.48 0.00 13.09
C VAL A 31 -7.42 -0.98 13.61
N MET A 32 -7.66 -2.28 13.50
CA MET A 32 -6.73 -3.31 13.99
C MET A 32 -5.35 -3.24 13.32
N ASN A 33 -5.27 -2.87 12.03
CA ASN A 33 -4.01 -2.82 11.29
C ASN A 33 -3.39 -1.43 11.15
N SER A 34 -4.10 -0.38 11.56
CA SER A 34 -3.65 1.02 11.41
C SER A 34 -2.24 1.27 11.96
N GLU A 35 -1.95 0.75 13.14
CA GLU A 35 -0.66 0.91 13.80
C GLU A 35 0.48 0.16 13.07
N ASN A 36 0.18 -1.00 12.49
CA ASN A 36 1.16 -1.76 11.71
C ASN A 36 1.54 -1.01 10.43
N ILE A 37 0.55 -0.45 9.71
CA ILE A 37 0.81 0.36 8.51
C ILE A 37 1.59 1.62 8.88
N ARG A 38 1.23 2.29 9.99
CA ARG A 38 1.94 3.47 10.45
C ARG A 38 3.42 3.17 10.71
N LYS A 39 3.73 2.07 11.41
CA LYS A 39 5.11 1.62 11.66
C LYS A 39 5.85 1.33 10.35
N LEU A 40 5.21 0.60 9.43
CA LEU A 40 5.79 0.27 8.13
C LEU A 40 6.10 1.54 7.32
N LEU A 41 5.18 2.50 7.25
CA LEU A 41 5.40 3.76 6.54
C LEU A 41 6.56 4.56 7.14
N MET A 42 6.62 4.68 8.47
CA MET A 42 7.70 5.40 9.15
C MET A 42 9.07 4.75 8.89
N GLN A 43 9.15 3.41 8.88
CA GLN A 43 10.38 2.70 8.56
C GLN A 43 10.74 2.80 7.08
N ALA A 44 9.76 2.68 6.19
CA ALA A 44 9.97 2.78 4.74
C ALA A 44 10.57 4.13 4.36
N VAL A 45 10.10 5.24 4.94
CA VAL A 45 10.68 6.57 4.68
C VAL A 45 12.17 6.63 5.05
N VAL A 46 12.58 5.98 6.14
CA VAL A 46 13.99 5.93 6.57
C VAL A 46 14.83 5.02 5.67
N TRP A 47 14.24 3.93 5.16
CA TRP A 47 14.96 2.94 4.35
C TRP A 47 15.03 3.27 2.86
N ILE A 48 14.17 4.16 2.36
CA ILE A 48 14.21 4.57 0.96
C ILE A 48 15.49 5.36 0.70
N ASP A 49 16.34 4.81 -0.15
CA ASP A 49 17.55 5.48 -0.62
C ASP A 49 17.18 6.73 -1.46
N PRO A 50 17.68 7.93 -1.07
CA PRO A 50 17.49 9.15 -1.86
C PRO A 50 18.12 9.06 -3.25
N GLU A 51 19.22 8.32 -3.40
CA GLU A 51 19.98 8.18 -4.66
C GLU A 51 19.58 6.94 -5.47
N ARG A 52 18.42 6.33 -5.14
CA ARG A 52 17.96 5.09 -5.80
C ARG A 52 17.85 5.24 -7.32
N ALA A 53 18.39 4.26 -8.03
CA ALA A 53 18.21 4.13 -9.47
C ALA A 53 16.87 3.47 -9.80
N CYS A 54 15.87 4.27 -10.21
CA CYS A 54 14.58 3.79 -10.67
C CYS A 54 14.36 4.17 -12.14
N VAL A 55 13.99 3.20 -12.98
CA VAL A 55 13.63 3.45 -14.39
C VAL A 55 12.52 4.51 -14.53
N CYS A 56 11.60 4.59 -13.56
CA CYS A 56 10.54 5.59 -13.53
C CYS A 56 11.03 7.04 -13.34
N HIS A 57 12.32 7.25 -13.04
CA HIS A 57 12.95 8.57 -12.98
C HIS A 57 13.20 9.16 -14.38
N HIS A 58 13.38 8.29 -15.39
CA HIS A 58 13.63 8.69 -16.78
C HIS A 58 12.43 8.42 -17.70
N ALA A 59 11.26 8.07 -17.15
CA ALA A 59 10.11 7.64 -17.94
C ALA A 59 9.55 8.68 -18.93
N ILE A 60 9.95 9.96 -18.79
CA ILE A 60 9.56 11.06 -19.67
C ILE A 60 10.70 11.54 -20.58
N ASP A 61 11.90 10.95 -20.46
CA ASP A 61 13.06 11.30 -21.29
C ASP A 61 12.89 10.64 -22.67
N PRO A 62 12.75 11.42 -23.76
CA PRO A 62 12.56 10.87 -25.10
C PRO A 62 13.83 10.29 -25.73
N LEU A 63 15.01 10.52 -25.12
CA LEU A 63 16.31 10.10 -25.64
C LEU A 63 16.89 8.88 -24.90
N ARG A 64 16.12 8.28 -23.99
CA ARG A 64 16.48 7.07 -23.26
C ARG A 64 15.55 5.90 -23.59
#